data_AF-A0A939G6V5-F1
#
_entry.id   AF-A0A939G6V5-F1
#
_cell.length_a   1.000
_cell.length_b   1.000
_cell.length_c   1.000
_cell.angle_alpha   90.00
_cell.angle_beta   90.00
_cell.angle_gamma   90.00
#
_symmetry.space_group_name_H-M   'P 1'
#
loop_
_entity.id
_entity.type
_entity.pdbx_description
1 polymer ?
#
loop_
_entity_poly.entity_id
_entity_poly.type
_entity_poly.pdbx_seq_one_letter_code
_entity_poly.pdbx_strand_id
1 'polypeptide(L)'
;MKTLLSAVAIVLLLTQCSSLMSRTTVPPGKEFELGSKNGFTARVENVGTVPVTVSERQADGRVTQLGQFKPGDQQRFDFAAQSTAVFVNATIHPAELKIVVNNGDKNLTMKYVGKN
;
A
#
# COMPACT_ATOMS: atom_id res chain seq x y z
N MET A 1 -42.34 -44.28 -12.88
CA MET A 1 -41.22 -43.39 -13.31
C MET A 1 -41.70 -41.96 -13.31
N LYS A 2 -41.08 -41.06 -12.52
CA LYS A 2 -40.72 -39.67 -12.88
C LYS A 2 -40.27 -38.93 -11.62
N THR A 3 -38.98 -39.14 -11.39
CA THR A 3 -37.97 -38.36 -10.65
C THR A 3 -38.37 -37.02 -10.04
N LEU A 4 -38.13 -36.93 -8.72
CA LEU A 4 -37.99 -35.69 -7.95
C LEU A 4 -36.93 -34.77 -8.58
N LEU A 5 -37.30 -33.52 -8.83
CA LEU A 5 -36.35 -32.45 -9.18
C LEU A 5 -35.63 -32.00 -7.89
N SER A 6 -34.38 -32.41 -7.73
CA SER A 6 -33.46 -31.82 -6.76
C SER A 6 -33.05 -30.41 -7.22
N ALA A 7 -33.45 -29.40 -6.47
CA ALA A 7 -32.96 -28.03 -6.62
C ALA A 7 -31.51 -27.96 -6.12
N VAL A 8 -30.55 -27.92 -7.05
CA VAL A 8 -29.14 -27.64 -6.75
C VAL A 8 -28.99 -26.13 -6.55
N ALA A 9 -29.01 -25.69 -5.29
CA ALA A 9 -28.64 -24.34 -4.91
C ALA A 9 -27.12 -24.18 -5.08
N ILE A 10 -26.71 -23.63 -6.22
CA ILE A 10 -25.34 -23.20 -6.48
C ILE A 10 -25.07 -21.99 -5.58
N VAL A 11 -24.42 -22.23 -4.44
CA VAL A 11 -23.89 -21.18 -3.56
C VAL A 11 -22.65 -20.60 -4.25
N LEU A 12 -22.83 -19.51 -5.00
CA LEU A 12 -21.74 -18.69 -5.51
C LEU A 12 -21.07 -17.98 -4.31
N LEU A 13 -20.00 -18.56 -3.79
CA LEU A 13 -19.11 -17.92 -2.83
C LEU A 13 -18.34 -16.79 -3.54
N LEU A 14 -18.97 -15.61 -3.62
CA LEU A 14 -18.29 -14.37 -3.96
C LEU A 14 -17.35 -14.02 -2.79
N THR A 15 -16.12 -14.55 -2.83
CA THR A 15 -15.03 -14.05 -2.00
C THR A 15 -14.76 -12.61 -2.40
N GLN A 16 -15.33 -11.66 -1.66
CA GLN A 16 -15.05 -10.23 -1.86
C GLN A 16 -13.59 -9.98 -1.48
N CYS A 17 -12.73 -9.97 -2.50
CA CYS A 17 -11.35 -9.55 -2.38
C CYS A 17 -11.34 -8.03 -2.17
N SER A 18 -11.36 -7.57 -0.92
CA SER A 18 -11.37 -6.15 -0.59
C SER A 18 -9.95 -5.60 -0.68
N SER A 19 -9.65 -4.86 -1.75
CA SER A 19 -8.43 -4.05 -1.85
C SER A 19 -8.67 -2.65 -1.27
N LEU A 20 -7.73 -2.13 -0.48
CA LEU A 20 -7.73 -0.73 -0.09
C LEU A 20 -7.04 0.08 -1.19
N MET A 21 -7.73 1.05 -1.77
CA MET A 21 -7.13 2.04 -2.65
C MET A 21 -7.09 3.39 -1.94
N SER A 22 -5.92 4.03 -1.93
CA SER A 22 -5.70 5.36 -1.38
C SER A 22 -4.95 6.23 -2.39
N ARG A 23 -5.36 7.48 -2.52
CA ARG A 23 -4.55 8.53 -3.13
C ARG A 23 -4.09 9.46 -2.02
N THR A 24 -2.80 9.70 -1.92
CA THR A 24 -2.19 10.48 -0.86
C THR A 24 -1.25 11.54 -1.43
N THR A 25 -1.21 12.69 -0.77
CA THR A 25 -0.30 13.79 -1.12
C THR A 25 0.75 13.88 -0.04
N VAL A 26 2.03 13.76 -0.40
CA VAL A 26 3.14 13.94 0.53
C VAL A 26 3.65 15.37 0.40
N PRO A 27 3.45 16.25 1.40
CA PRO A 27 3.89 17.64 1.31
C PRO A 27 5.41 17.76 1.13
N PRO A 28 5.90 18.92 0.66
CA PRO A 28 7.32 19.21 0.56
C PRO A 28 8.07 18.95 1.88
N GLY A 29 9.18 18.22 1.82
CA GLY A 29 10.01 17.91 2.99
C GLY A 29 9.35 17.01 4.04
N LYS A 30 8.24 16.33 3.71
CA LYS A 30 7.51 15.44 4.61
C LYS A 30 7.61 13.98 4.15
N GLU A 31 7.18 13.12 5.06
CA GLU A 31 7.10 11.68 4.84
C GLU A 31 5.67 11.18 5.05
N PHE A 32 5.29 10.19 4.26
CA PHE A 32 4.09 9.39 4.48
C PHE A 32 4.51 7.99 4.88
N GLU A 33 3.96 7.48 5.98
CA GLU A 33 4.25 6.14 6.49
C GLU A 33 3.01 5.26 6.37
N LEU A 34 3.20 4.06 5.81
CA LEU A 34 2.21 3.00 5.76
C LEU A 34 2.79 1.76 6.46
N GLY A 35 2.23 1.42 7.61
CA GLY A 35 2.67 0.27 8.41
C GLY A 35 1.58 -0.77 8.55
N SER A 36 1.98 -1.97 8.97
CA SER A 36 1.02 -3.02 9.33
C SER A 36 1.55 -4.01 10.35
N LYS A 37 0.65 -4.60 11.14
CA LYS A 37 1.02 -5.65 12.10
C LYS A 37 1.33 -6.98 11.43
N ASN A 38 0.63 -7.36 10.35
CA ASN A 38 0.73 -8.71 9.76
C ASN A 38 1.50 -8.74 8.42
N GLY A 39 2.11 -7.62 8.02
CA GLY A 39 2.75 -7.47 6.72
C GLY A 39 1.73 -7.17 5.62
N PHE A 40 2.21 -6.66 4.49
CA PHE A 40 1.31 -6.24 3.42
C PHE A 40 2.02 -6.16 2.07
N THR A 41 1.26 -6.38 1.02
CA THR A 41 1.67 -6.06 -0.36
C THR A 41 1.04 -4.74 -0.78
N ALA A 42 1.86 -3.80 -1.22
CA ALA A 42 1.40 -2.55 -1.81
C ALA A 42 1.84 -2.42 -3.27
N ARG A 43 0.89 -2.09 -4.15
CA ARG A 43 1.18 -1.51 -5.46
C ARG A 43 1.17 0.01 -5.31
N VAL A 44 2.26 0.66 -5.68
CA VAL A 44 2.44 2.10 -5.57
C VAL A 44 2.71 2.68 -6.94
N GLU A 45 2.00 3.74 -7.28
CA GLU A 45 2.17 4.53 -8.49
C GLU A 45 2.47 5.98 -8.09
N ASN A 46 3.53 6.56 -8.63
CA ASN A 46 3.79 8.00 -8.49
C ASN A 46 2.99 8.74 -9.56
N VAL A 47 1.84 9.27 -9.17
CA VAL A 47 0.92 10.01 -10.04
C VAL A 47 1.20 11.53 -10.04
N GLY A 48 2.20 11.96 -9.25
CA GLY A 48 2.63 13.35 -9.17
C GLY A 48 3.70 13.72 -10.19
N THR A 49 4.30 14.90 -10.01
CA THR A 49 5.30 15.47 -10.92
C THR A 49 6.72 15.47 -10.37
N VAL A 50 6.91 15.00 -9.12
CA VAL A 50 8.20 14.96 -8.45
C VAL A 50 8.58 13.54 -8.04
N PRO A 51 9.89 13.22 -7.94
CA PRO A 51 10.33 11.91 -7.48
C PRO A 51 10.07 11.70 -5.98
N VAL A 52 9.82 10.45 -5.59
CA VAL A 52 9.62 10.03 -4.19
C VAL A 52 10.60 8.92 -3.85
N THR A 53 11.30 9.03 -2.73
CA THR A 53 12.13 7.92 -2.23
C THR A 53 11.27 6.97 -1.40
N VAL A 54 11.40 5.66 -1.65
CA VAL A 54 10.72 4.62 -0.89
C VAL A 54 11.74 3.84 -0.06
N SER A 55 11.45 3.68 1.22
CA SER A 55 12.24 2.88 2.16
C SER A 55 11.35 1.93 2.94
N GLU A 56 11.91 0.83 3.42
CA GLU A 56 11.32 -0.02 4.45
C GLU A 56 12.00 0.26 5.79
N ARG A 57 11.21 0.58 6.81
CA ARG A 57 11.64 0.51 8.21
C ARG A 57 11.17 -0.81 8.80
N GLN A 58 12.11 -1.66 9.17
CA GLN A 58 11.87 -3.02 9.67
C GLN A 58 11.55 -3.02 11.18
N ALA A 59 11.08 -4.15 11.70
CA ALA A 59 10.68 -4.32 13.10
C ALA A 59 11.82 -4.02 14.11
N ASP A 60 13.07 -4.24 13.71
CA ASP A 60 14.28 -3.93 14.48
C ASP A 60 14.71 -2.45 14.40
N GLY A 61 13.95 -1.62 13.67
CA GLY A 61 14.23 -0.21 13.44
C GLY A 61 15.18 0.07 12.28
N ARG A 62 15.75 -0.96 11.63
CA ARG A 62 16.63 -0.78 10.47
C ARG A 62 15.85 -0.19 9.30
N VAL A 63 16.44 0.81 8.64
CA VAL A 63 15.86 1.44 7.45
C VAL A 63 16.65 1.02 6.21
N THR A 64 15.96 0.42 5.24
CA THR A 64 16.53 0.04 3.94
C THR A 64 15.86 0.85 2.85
N GLN A 65 16.64 1.60 2.08
CA GLN A 65 16.11 2.29 0.90
C GLN A 65 15.84 1.27 -0.22
N LEU A 66 14.60 1.25 -0.70
CA LEU A 66 14.16 0.35 -1.77
C LEU A 66 14.35 0.98 -3.15
N GLY A 67 14.29 2.31 -3.23
CA GLY A 67 14.58 3.04 -4.47
C GLY A 67 13.96 4.43 -4.53
N GLN A 68 14.05 5.05 -5.70
CA GLN A 68 13.42 6.32 -6.02
C GLN A 68 12.42 6.12 -7.17
N PHE A 69 11.20 6.64 -6.97
CA PHE A 69 10.07 6.53 -7.89
C PHE A 69 9.92 7.84 -8.62
N LYS A 70 10.18 7.83 -9.92
CA LYS A 70 9.97 8.98 -10.80
C LYS A 70 8.47 9.14 -11.09
N PRO A 71 8.04 10.33 -11.54
CA PRO A 71 6.70 10.52 -12.09
C PRO A 71 6.33 9.44 -13.11
N GLY A 72 5.16 8.82 -12.93
CA GLY A 72 4.66 7.73 -13.77
C GLY A 72 5.16 6.33 -13.41
N ASP A 73 6.14 6.20 -12.50
CA ASP A 73 6.62 4.88 -12.08
C ASP A 73 5.55 4.15 -11.26
N GLN A 74 5.40 2.85 -11.53
CA GLN A 74 4.56 1.95 -10.77
C GLN A 74 5.36 0.71 -10.37
N GLN A 75 5.36 0.34 -9.08
CA GLN A 75 5.95 -0.92 -8.65
C GLN A 75 5.10 -1.60 -7.57
N ARG A 76 5.44 -2.87 -7.32
CA ARG A 76 4.89 -3.70 -6.26
C ARG A 76 5.97 -3.91 -5.21
N PHE A 77 5.57 -3.76 -3.95
CA PHE A 77 6.39 -4.04 -2.79
C PHE A 77 5.70 -5.03 -1.88
N ASP A 78 6.49 -5.90 -1.27
CA ASP A 78 6.06 -6.83 -0.24
C ASP A 78 6.81 -6.47 1.05
N PHE A 79 6.07 -6.11 2.09
CA PHE A 79 6.60 -5.68 3.38
C PHE A 79 6.31 -6.75 4.43
N ALA A 80 7.31 -7.05 5.26
CA ALA A 80 7.18 -8.03 6.32
C ALA A 80 6.25 -7.55 7.46
N ALA A 81 5.90 -8.46 8.36
CA ALA A 81 5.15 -8.11 9.57
C ALA A 81 5.89 -7.05 10.39
N GLN A 82 5.13 -6.10 10.94
CA GLN A 82 5.64 -4.95 11.72
C GLN A 82 6.56 -4.00 10.93
N SER A 83 6.75 -4.20 9.63
CA SER A 83 7.44 -3.24 8.78
C SER A 83 6.57 -2.01 8.48
N THR A 84 7.24 -0.91 8.18
CA THR A 84 6.63 0.35 7.74
C THR A 84 7.26 0.79 6.42
N ALA A 85 6.43 0.96 5.39
CA ALA A 85 6.82 1.64 4.17
C ALA A 85 6.90 3.16 4.44
N VAL A 86 8.01 3.77 4.08
CA VAL A 86 8.28 5.20 4.27
C VAL A 86 8.46 5.84 2.90
N PHE A 87 7.58 6.78 2.57
CA PHE A 87 7.59 7.55 1.33
C PHE A 87 8.06 8.97 1.61
N VAL A 88 9.24 9.32 1.13
CA VAL A 88 9.89 10.60 1.41
C VAL A 88 9.79 11.53 0.20
N ASN A 89 9.20 12.70 0.41
CA ASN A 89 9.25 13.79 -0.55
C ASN A 89 10.34 14.79 -0.13
N ALA A 90 11.52 14.67 -0.75
CA ALA A 90 12.64 15.58 -0.50
C ALA A 90 12.61 16.86 -1.33
N THR A 91 11.54 17.10 -2.10
CA THR A 91 11.44 18.23 -3.03
C THR A 91 10.66 19.40 -2.42
N ILE A 92 10.61 20.52 -3.15
CA ILE A 92 9.85 21.72 -2.78
C ILE A 92 8.39 21.71 -3.25
N HIS A 93 8.00 20.71 -4.06
CA HIS A 93 6.63 20.55 -4.56
C HIS A 93 5.99 19.33 -3.92
N PRO A 94 4.65 19.29 -3.78
CA PRO A 94 3.96 18.12 -3.25
C PRO A 94 4.17 16.91 -4.18
N ALA A 95 4.33 15.73 -3.59
CA ALA A 95 4.28 14.47 -4.32
C ALA A 95 2.87 13.87 -4.23
N GLU A 96 2.47 13.13 -5.25
CA GLU A 96 1.18 12.43 -5.26
C GLU A 96 1.39 10.95 -5.53
N LEU A 97 0.85 10.12 -4.65
CA LEU A 97 0.97 8.67 -4.73
C LEU A 97 -0.42 8.05 -4.78
N LYS A 98 -0.58 7.06 -5.66
CA LYS A 98 -1.71 6.13 -5.63
C LYS A 98 -1.20 4.80 -5.09
N ILE A 99 -1.80 4.35 -4.00
CA ILE A 99 -1.42 3.15 -3.27
C ILE A 99 -2.59 2.19 -3.26
N VAL A 100 -2.35 0.96 -3.69
CA VAL A 100 -3.31 -0.14 -3.63
C VAL A 100 -2.72 -1.24 -2.76
N VAL A 101 -3.38 -1.55 -1.65
CA VAL A 101 -3.00 -2.65 -0.76
C VAL A 101 -3.96 -3.82 -1.01
N ASN A 102 -3.41 -4.95 -1.43
CA ASN A 102 -4.20 -6.14 -1.75
C ASN A 102 -4.42 -7.01 -0.49
N ASN A 103 -5.68 -7.36 -0.25
CA ASN A 103 -6.18 -8.41 0.66
C ASN A 103 -5.61 -8.50 2.08
N GLY A 104 -6.48 -8.23 3.06
CA GLY A 104 -6.50 -8.99 4.32
C GLY A 104 -6.05 -8.24 5.58
N ASP A 105 -5.13 -7.28 5.47
CA ASP A 105 -4.66 -6.64 6.70
C ASP A 105 -5.59 -5.52 7.17
N LYS A 106 -6.37 -5.83 8.20
CA LYS A 106 -7.24 -4.88 8.89
C LYS A 106 -6.48 -3.97 9.87
N ASN A 107 -5.16 -4.12 9.98
CA ASN A 107 -4.31 -3.39 10.92
C ASN A 107 -3.34 -2.42 10.23
N LEU A 108 -3.73 -1.90 9.06
CA LEU A 108 -2.96 -0.85 8.39
C LEU A 108 -2.97 0.43 9.23
N THR A 109 -1.81 1.02 9.41
CA THR A 109 -1.63 2.33 10.06
C THR A 109 -1.04 3.31 9.06
N MET A 110 -1.61 4.52 9.01
CA MET A 110 -1.16 5.59 8.14
C MET A 110 -0.83 6.83 8.98
N LYS A 111 0.30 7.48 8.71
CA LYS A 111 0.62 8.76 9.35
C LYS A 111 1.53 9.61 8.48
N TYR A 112 1.48 10.92 8.70
CA TYR A 112 2.44 11.87 8.16
C TYR A 112 3.49 12.18 9.21
N VAL A 113 4.76 12.18 8.80
CA VAL A 113 5.89 12.48 9.68
C VAL A 113 6.64 13.68 9.12
N GLY A 114 6.99 14.62 9.99
CA GLY A 114 7.90 15.71 9.64
C GLY A 114 9.34 15.23 9.67
N LYS A 115 10.16 15.66 8.70
CA LYS A 115 11.60 15.69 8.94
C LYS A 115 11.86 16.60 10.13
N ASN A 116 12.38 16.01 11.21
CA ASN A 116 13.09 16.78 12.24
C ASN A 116 14.42 17.29 11.66
#